data_AF-A0A0J1BMC5-F1
#
_entry.id   AF-A0A0J1BMC5-F1
#
_cell.length_a   1.000
_cell.length_b   1.000
_cell.length_c   1.000
_cell.angle_alpha   90.00
_cell.angle_beta   90.00
_cell.angle_gamma   90.00
#
_symmetry.space_group_name_H-M   'P 1'
#
loop_
_entity.id
_entity.type
_entity.pdbx_description
1 polymer ?
#
loop_
_entity_poly.entity_id
_entity_poly.type
_entity_poly.pdbx_seq_one_letter_code
_entity_poly.pdbx_strand_id
1 'polypeptide(L)'
;MLLFIPSCVGVMAVVDLQRYGRFDYANASQVPRDGYIEIPTDATDITLYRNGAGHWSKFTIDTPSLRSWVDERRSLRPDLNQHHDDDEWLPKLGGPLWQQQHMIELSQQVFSDRFPDTGWTYDPSMLELYVRRSDRGGGYTLWHVPSSGDTYISARYW
;
A
#
# COMPACT_ATOMS: atom_id res chain seq x y z
N MET A 1 -11.77 -45.70 -4.12
CA MET A 1 -10.93 -45.10 -3.06
C MET A 1 -11.46 -43.69 -2.83
N LEU A 2 -12.35 -43.52 -1.85
CA LEU A 2 -12.95 -42.23 -1.51
C LEU A 2 -11.90 -41.38 -0.77
N LEU A 3 -11.40 -40.34 -1.42
CA LEU A 3 -10.54 -39.34 -0.79
C LEU A 3 -11.38 -38.58 0.26
N PHE A 4 -11.29 -39.00 1.51
CA PHE A 4 -11.71 -38.20 2.66
C PHE A 4 -10.75 -37.03 2.78
N ILE A 5 -11.09 -35.89 2.18
CA ILE A 5 -10.51 -34.62 2.59
C ILE A 5 -11.00 -34.41 4.03
N PRO A 6 -10.10 -34.32 5.03
CA PRO A 6 -10.51 -34.00 6.38
C PRO A 6 -11.27 -32.67 6.30
N SER A 7 -12.52 -32.64 6.77
CA SER A 7 -13.42 -31.48 6.61
C SER A 7 -12.77 -30.15 7.02
N CYS A 8 -11.85 -30.18 7.97
CA CYS A 8 -11.06 -29.04 8.41
C CYS A 8 -10.20 -28.43 7.29
N VAL A 9 -9.54 -29.25 6.46
CA VAL A 9 -8.66 -28.78 5.38
C VAL A 9 -9.50 -28.20 4.24
N GLY A 10 -10.61 -28.85 3.90
CA GLY A 10 -11.53 -28.36 2.87
C GLY A 10 -12.17 -27.02 3.24
N VAL A 11 -12.64 -26.88 4.49
CA VAL A 11 -13.21 -25.62 4.99
C VAL A 11 -12.16 -24.52 5.07
N MET A 12 -10.93 -24.81 5.54
CA MET A 12 -9.86 -23.80 5.58
C MET A 12 -9.46 -23.34 4.18
N ALA A 13 -9.38 -24.22 3.18
CA ALA A 13 -9.06 -23.82 1.81
C ALA A 13 -10.14 -22.89 1.20
N VAL A 14 -11.42 -23.15 1.46
CA VAL A 14 -12.53 -22.29 1.00
C VAL A 14 -12.56 -20.95 1.73
N VAL A 15 -12.31 -20.95 3.04
CA VAL A 15 -12.23 -19.73 3.85
C VAL A 15 -11.02 -18.89 3.45
N ASP A 16 -9.88 -19.51 3.13
CA ASP A 16 -8.67 -18.80 2.70
C ASP A 16 -8.85 -18.14 1.33
N LEU A 17 -9.59 -18.76 0.40
CA LEU A 17 -10.00 -18.15 -0.88
C LEU A 17 -10.86 -16.89 -0.69
N GLN A 18 -11.60 -16.80 0.42
CA GLN A 18 -12.40 -15.60 0.74
C GLN A 18 -11.61 -14.57 1.56
N ARG A 19 -10.51 -14.97 2.20
CA ARG A 19 -9.67 -14.10 3.05
C ARG A 19 -8.49 -13.48 2.32
N TYR A 20 -7.94 -14.18 1.34
CA TYR A 20 -6.71 -13.81 0.65
C TYR A 20 -6.94 -13.73 -0.86
N GLY A 21 -6.13 -12.91 -1.51
CA GLY A 21 -6.23 -12.67 -2.96
C GLY A 21 -6.67 -11.25 -3.28
N ARG A 22 -7.10 -11.07 -4.53
CA ARG A 22 -7.49 -9.79 -5.12
C ARG A 22 -8.99 -9.53 -4.91
N PHE A 23 -9.31 -8.32 -4.49
CA PHE A 23 -10.66 -7.79 -4.36
C PHE A 23 -10.72 -6.41 -5.00
N ASP A 24 -11.82 -6.10 -5.66
CA ASP A 24 -12.01 -4.81 -6.32
C ASP A 24 -13.28 -4.15 -5.75
N TYR A 25 -13.17 -2.86 -5.40
CA TYR A 25 -14.23 -2.06 -4.79
C TYR A 25 -14.31 -0.70 -5.48
N ALA A 26 -15.52 -0.17 -5.65
CA ALA A 26 -15.71 1.15 -6.24
C ALA A 26 -15.33 2.28 -5.25
N ASN A 27 -15.51 2.06 -3.95
CA ASN A 27 -15.24 3.06 -2.92
C ASN A 27 -14.93 2.44 -1.55
N ALA A 28 -14.31 3.22 -0.67
CA ALA A 28 -13.85 2.78 0.64
C ALA A 28 -14.97 2.22 1.54
N SER A 29 -16.23 2.63 1.36
CA SER A 29 -17.34 2.13 2.18
C SER A 29 -17.66 0.65 1.94
N GLN A 30 -17.26 0.11 0.78
CA GLN A 30 -17.43 -1.30 0.42
C GLN A 30 -16.29 -2.19 0.94
N VAL A 31 -15.17 -1.57 1.34
CA VAL A 31 -14.04 -2.29 1.91
C VAL A 31 -14.43 -2.80 3.30
N PRO A 32 -14.23 -4.10 3.61
CA PRO A 32 -14.51 -4.63 4.93
C PRO A 32 -13.78 -3.85 6.03
N ARG A 33 -14.50 -3.49 7.09
CA ARG A 33 -13.92 -2.85 8.28
C ARG A 33 -13.27 -3.87 9.21
N ASP A 34 -12.40 -4.71 8.67
CA ASP A 34 -11.45 -5.42 9.50
C ASP A 34 -10.31 -4.45 9.82
N GLY A 35 -9.93 -4.29 11.09
CA GLY A 35 -8.99 -3.25 11.54
C GLY A 35 -7.55 -3.36 11.00
N TYR A 36 -7.35 -4.14 9.94
CA TYR A 36 -6.08 -4.46 9.29
C TYR A 36 -5.99 -3.92 7.85
N ILE A 37 -7.04 -3.28 7.33
CA ILE A 37 -7.02 -2.62 6.02
C ILE A 37 -6.92 -1.10 6.21
N GLU A 38 -6.00 -0.47 5.50
CA GLU A 38 -5.68 0.95 5.64
C GLU A 38 -5.94 1.64 4.31
N ILE A 39 -7.14 2.20 4.20
CA ILE A 39 -7.62 2.91 3.02
C ILE A 39 -8.30 4.20 3.49
N PRO A 40 -7.99 5.37 2.90
CA PRO A 40 -8.71 6.61 3.18
C PRO A 40 -10.22 6.49 2.87
N THR A 41 -11.06 7.20 3.61
CA THR A 41 -12.53 7.06 3.49
C THR A 41 -13.11 7.60 2.18
N ASP A 42 -12.36 8.46 1.50
CA ASP A 42 -12.69 9.10 0.23
C ASP A 42 -12.02 8.45 -0.98
N ALA A 43 -11.26 7.37 -0.77
CA ALA A 43 -10.66 6.61 -1.85
C ALA A 43 -11.70 5.93 -2.75
N THR A 44 -11.44 5.95 -4.06
CA THR A 44 -12.21 5.27 -5.10
C THR A 44 -11.36 4.30 -5.91
N ASP A 45 -12.00 3.51 -6.77
CA ASP A 45 -11.32 2.61 -7.74
C ASP A 45 -10.27 1.72 -7.08
N ILE A 46 -10.70 1.03 -6.01
CA ILE A 46 -9.82 0.33 -5.09
C ILE A 46 -9.60 -1.10 -5.58
N THR A 47 -8.35 -1.46 -5.85
CA THR A 47 -7.92 -2.85 -5.92
C THR A 47 -7.15 -3.19 -4.65
N LEU A 48 -7.59 -4.21 -3.92
CA LEU A 48 -7.00 -4.68 -2.68
C LEU A 48 -6.48 -6.11 -2.84
N TYR A 49 -5.21 -6.34 -2.50
CA TYR A 49 -4.63 -7.67 -2.33
C TYR A 49 -4.43 -7.95 -0.85
N ARG A 50 -5.14 -8.96 -0.32
CA ARG A 50 -4.99 -9.41 1.07
C ARG A 50 -4.02 -10.58 1.15
N ASN A 51 -3.10 -10.53 2.10
CA ASN A 51 -2.18 -11.64 2.39
C ASN A 51 -2.00 -11.84 3.91
N GLY A 52 -1.36 -12.93 4.30
CA GLY A 52 -1.19 -13.28 5.72
C GLY A 52 -0.35 -12.29 6.55
N ALA A 53 0.40 -11.39 5.90
CA ALA A 53 1.29 -10.42 6.54
C ALA A 53 0.83 -8.96 6.38
N GLY A 54 -0.37 -8.73 5.82
CA GLY A 54 -0.93 -7.41 5.59
C GLY A 54 -1.68 -7.31 4.26
N HIS A 55 -1.53 -6.18 3.59
CA HIS A 55 -2.22 -5.94 2.33
C HIS A 55 -1.43 -5.01 1.41
N TRP A 56 -1.74 -5.12 0.12
CA TRP A 56 -1.39 -4.13 -0.88
C TRP A 56 -2.67 -3.54 -1.44
N SER A 57 -2.67 -2.25 -1.77
CA SER A 57 -3.81 -1.66 -2.45
C SER A 57 -3.40 -0.62 -3.47
N LYS A 58 -4.17 -0.53 -4.54
CA LYS A 58 -4.20 0.62 -5.45
C LYS A 58 -5.54 1.30 -5.31
N PHE A 59 -5.58 2.62 -5.28
CA PHE A 59 -6.81 3.41 -5.30
C PHE A 59 -6.55 4.82 -5.82
N THR A 60 -7.61 5.54 -6.14
CA THR A 60 -7.57 6.94 -6.55
C THR A 60 -8.00 7.85 -5.41
N ILE A 61 -7.26 8.94 -5.19
CA ILE A 61 -7.52 9.98 -4.20
C ILE A 61 -6.81 11.28 -4.61
N ASP A 62 -7.35 12.44 -4.26
CA ASP A 62 -6.64 13.71 -4.47
C ASP A 62 -5.52 13.92 -3.43
N THR A 63 -4.48 14.66 -3.84
CA THR A 63 -3.29 14.89 -2.99
C THR A 63 -3.62 15.57 -1.65
N PRO A 64 -4.46 16.62 -1.58
CA PRO A 64 -4.86 17.21 -0.29
C PRO A 64 -5.48 16.21 0.69
N SER A 65 -6.43 15.41 0.22
CA SER A 65 -7.06 14.37 1.03
C SER A 65 -6.07 13.30 1.50
N LEU A 66 -5.21 12.82 0.59
CA LEU A 66 -4.17 11.86 0.96
C LEU A 66 -3.23 12.44 2.02
N ARG A 67 -2.86 13.73 1.90
CA ARG A 67 -2.01 14.41 2.88
C ARG A 67 -2.66 14.46 4.25
N SER A 68 -3.91 14.90 4.32
CA SER A 68 -4.66 14.91 5.58
C SER A 68 -4.72 13.52 6.21
N TRP A 69 -4.93 12.47 5.40
CA TRP A 69 -4.96 11.10 5.89
C TRP A 69 -3.58 10.63 6.40
N VAL A 70 -2.50 10.91 5.68
CA VAL A 70 -1.13 10.57 6.10
C VAL A 70 -0.78 11.28 7.42
N ASP A 71 -1.09 12.56 7.54
CA ASP A 71 -0.86 13.36 8.74
C ASP A 71 -1.64 12.80 9.94
N GLU A 72 -2.92 12.45 9.74
CA GLU A 72 -3.73 11.76 10.74
C GLU A 72 -3.06 10.46 11.19
N ARG A 73 -2.62 9.61 10.24
CA ARG A 73 -1.98 8.33 10.59
C ARG A 73 -0.65 8.49 11.30
N ARG A 74 0.17 9.47 10.93
CA ARG A 74 1.45 9.80 11.59
C ARG A 74 1.22 10.33 13.00
N SER A 75 0.16 11.10 13.23
CA SER A 75 -0.18 11.64 14.54
C SER A 75 -0.47 10.58 15.60
N LEU A 76 -0.79 9.35 15.18
CA LEU A 76 -1.07 8.22 16.09
C LEU A 76 0.21 7.69 16.76
N ARG A 77 1.39 7.94 16.17
CA ARG A 77 2.71 7.59 16.71
C ARG A 77 3.70 8.71 16.42
N PRO A 78 3.55 9.87 17.09
CA PRO A 78 4.39 11.03 16.80
C PRO A 78 5.85 10.76 17.15
N ASP A 79 6.12 9.86 18.10
CA ASP A 79 7.47 9.41 18.47
C ASP A 79 8.20 8.67 17.34
N LEU A 80 7.46 8.06 16.40
CA LEU A 80 8.00 7.35 15.24
C LEU A 80 7.92 8.15 13.95
N ASN A 81 7.19 9.27 13.94
CA ASN A 81 6.87 9.99 12.71
C ASN A 81 7.25 11.47 12.72
N GLN A 82 8.23 11.85 13.52
CA GLN A 82 8.83 13.19 13.47
C GLN A 82 9.93 13.25 12.40
N HIS A 83 9.96 14.36 11.65
CA HIS A 83 11.04 14.74 10.73
C HIS A 83 11.36 13.64 9.70
N HIS A 84 10.44 13.37 8.79
CA HIS A 84 10.70 12.45 7.69
C HIS A 84 11.23 13.16 6.45
N ASP A 85 12.09 12.46 5.69
CA ASP A 85 12.63 12.94 4.42
C ASP A 85 11.53 13.24 3.38
N ASP A 86 10.32 12.69 3.56
CA ASP A 86 9.17 12.88 2.69
C ASP A 86 8.14 13.92 3.19
N ASP A 87 8.45 14.69 4.25
CA ASP A 87 7.55 15.74 4.78
C ASP A 87 7.27 16.86 3.76
N GLU A 88 8.19 17.10 2.83
CA GLU A 88 8.01 18.07 1.74
C GLU A 88 7.16 17.54 0.58
N TRP A 89 6.87 16.23 0.54
CA TRP A 89 6.11 15.58 -0.54
C TRP A 89 6.70 15.86 -1.93
N LEU A 90 8.02 15.74 -2.05
CA LEU A 90 8.75 15.97 -3.29
C LEU A 90 9.19 14.65 -3.93
N PRO A 91 9.26 14.58 -5.27
CA PRO A 91 9.90 13.46 -5.95
C PRO A 91 11.38 13.36 -5.55
N LYS A 92 11.88 12.15 -5.31
CA LYS A 92 13.26 11.90 -4.86
C LYS A 92 14.36 12.26 -5.89
N LEU A 93 14.02 12.72 -7.09
CA LEU A 93 14.89 12.77 -8.27
C LEU A 93 15.53 14.14 -8.55
N GLY A 94 16.02 14.85 -7.53
CA GLY A 94 16.62 16.20 -7.67
C GLY A 94 18.10 16.28 -8.11
N GLY A 95 18.78 15.16 -8.40
CA GLY A 95 20.23 15.11 -8.68
C GLY A 95 20.65 15.27 -10.16
N PRO A 96 21.95 15.18 -10.50
CA PRO A 96 22.45 15.07 -11.88
C PRO A 96 21.76 13.96 -12.71
N LEU A 97 21.54 14.19 -14.02
CA LEU A 97 20.79 13.29 -14.92
C LEU A 97 21.22 11.81 -14.90
N TRP A 98 22.52 11.53 -14.81
CA TRP A 98 23.04 10.16 -14.75
C TRP A 98 22.76 9.47 -13.41
N GLN A 99 22.75 10.25 -12.31
CA GLN A 99 22.28 9.79 -11.01
C GLN A 99 20.76 9.57 -11.03
N GLN A 100 20.00 10.43 -11.72
CA GLN A 100 18.56 10.26 -11.85
C GLN A 100 18.18 8.95 -12.55
N GLN A 101 18.84 8.58 -13.65
CA GLN A 101 18.50 7.34 -14.38
C GLN A 101 18.72 6.09 -13.52
N HIS A 102 19.86 5.96 -12.85
CA HIS A 102 20.12 4.84 -11.96
C HIS A 102 19.14 4.80 -10.77
N MET A 103 18.79 5.97 -10.24
CA MET A 103 17.80 6.07 -9.16
C MET A 103 16.39 5.71 -9.62
N ILE A 104 15.99 6.07 -10.84
CA ILE A 104 14.71 5.65 -11.45
C ILE A 104 14.64 4.13 -11.57
N GLU A 105 15.70 3.50 -12.10
CA GLU A 105 15.78 2.05 -12.24
C GLU A 105 15.70 1.35 -10.88
N LEU A 106 16.42 1.86 -9.88
CA LEU A 106 16.37 1.34 -8.52
C LEU A 106 14.97 1.51 -7.89
N SER A 107 14.36 2.69 -8.01
CA SER A 107 13.00 2.94 -7.50
C SER A 107 11.96 2.07 -8.19
N GLN A 108 12.08 1.87 -9.50
CA GLN A 108 11.24 0.95 -10.25
C GLN A 108 11.41 -0.49 -9.74
N GLN A 109 12.65 -0.94 -9.52
CA GLN A 109 12.92 -2.27 -8.97
C GLN A 109 12.29 -2.43 -7.57
N VAL A 110 12.51 -1.47 -6.67
CA VAL A 110 11.92 -1.47 -5.32
C VAL A 110 10.39 -1.53 -5.37
N PHE A 111 9.78 -0.77 -6.29
CA PHE A 111 8.33 -0.80 -6.49
C PHE A 111 7.85 -2.16 -6.99
N SER A 112 8.50 -2.73 -8.00
CA SER A 112 8.16 -4.06 -8.53
C SER A 112 8.32 -5.17 -7.50
N ASP A 113 9.39 -5.15 -6.70
CA ASP A 113 9.62 -6.10 -5.61
C ASP A 113 8.58 -5.95 -4.49
N ARG A 114 8.02 -4.75 -4.33
CA ARG A 114 6.99 -4.48 -3.33
C ARG A 114 5.62 -5.00 -3.76
N PHE A 115 5.30 -4.93 -5.05
CA PHE A 115 4.00 -5.27 -5.63
C PHE A 115 4.09 -6.38 -6.69
N PRO A 116 4.61 -7.57 -6.35
CA PRO A 116 4.76 -8.66 -7.31
C PRO A 116 3.39 -9.13 -7.81
N ASP A 117 3.35 -9.53 -9.08
CA ASP A 117 2.19 -10.14 -9.75
C ASP A 117 0.90 -9.28 -9.75
N THR A 118 0.99 -7.99 -9.45
CA THR A 118 -0.16 -7.07 -9.46
C THR A 118 -0.46 -6.46 -10.83
N GLY A 119 0.56 -6.42 -11.71
CA GLY A 119 0.53 -5.68 -12.98
C GLY A 119 0.65 -4.16 -12.82
N TRP A 120 0.90 -3.66 -11.61
CA TRP A 120 1.09 -2.22 -11.36
C TRP A 120 2.46 -1.76 -11.81
N THR A 121 2.52 -0.53 -12.32
CA THR A 121 3.73 0.06 -12.90
C THR A 121 4.19 1.26 -12.09
N TYR A 122 5.50 1.35 -11.90
CA TYR A 122 6.13 2.54 -11.33
C TYR A 122 5.99 3.74 -12.28
N ASP A 123 5.76 4.91 -11.71
CA ASP A 123 5.77 6.19 -12.41
C ASP A 123 6.84 7.09 -11.75
N PRO A 124 7.79 7.66 -12.51
CA PRO A 124 8.87 8.50 -11.96
C PRO A 124 8.39 9.76 -11.23
N SER A 125 7.15 10.19 -11.45
CA SER A 125 6.53 11.32 -10.74
C SER A 125 5.92 10.92 -9.38
N MET A 126 5.93 9.63 -9.04
CA MET A 126 5.41 9.15 -7.76
C MET A 126 6.15 9.79 -6.58
N LEU A 127 5.37 10.27 -5.62
CA LEU A 127 5.81 10.64 -4.29
C LEU A 127 5.84 9.39 -3.42
N GLU A 128 6.99 9.06 -2.84
CA GLU A 128 7.12 7.94 -1.93
C GLU A 128 7.01 8.44 -0.49
N LEU A 129 6.01 7.95 0.25
CA LEU A 129 5.69 8.41 1.60
C LEU A 129 5.74 7.27 2.60
N TYR A 130 6.10 7.58 3.85
CA TYR A 130 6.21 6.57 4.91
C TYR A 130 5.35 6.90 6.13
N VAL A 131 4.65 5.88 6.64
CA VAL A 131 3.92 5.96 7.91
C VAL A 131 4.35 4.82 8.81
N ARG A 132 4.94 5.13 9.96
CA ARG A 132 5.36 4.13 10.95
C ARG A 132 4.29 3.95 12.02
N ARG A 133 3.99 2.70 12.38
CA ARG A 133 2.96 2.34 13.38
C ARG A 133 3.55 1.61 14.59
N SER A 134 4.70 0.96 14.42
CA SER A 134 5.38 0.18 15.45
C SER A 134 6.89 0.33 15.34
N ASP A 135 7.58 0.35 16.48
CA ASP A 135 9.04 0.44 16.58
C ASP A 135 9.71 -0.79 16.00
N ARG A 136 9.00 -1.92 16.00
CA ARG A 136 9.48 -3.16 15.39
C ARG A 136 9.42 -3.08 13.88
N GLY A 137 8.72 -2.08 13.32
CA GLY A 137 8.70 -1.62 11.93
C GLY A 137 7.37 -1.82 11.18
N GLY A 138 6.30 -2.24 11.87
CA GLY A 138 4.95 -2.23 11.28
C GLY A 138 4.58 -0.82 10.79
N GLY A 139 3.98 -0.73 9.61
CA GLY A 139 3.70 0.55 8.95
C GLY A 139 3.27 0.41 7.50
N TYR A 140 3.23 1.57 6.83
CA TYR A 140 2.77 1.73 5.44
C TYR A 140 3.86 2.45 4.64
N THR A 141 4.11 1.94 3.43
CA THR A 141 4.78 2.72 2.40
C THR A 141 3.75 3.04 1.33
N LEU A 142 3.69 4.31 0.94
CA LEU A 142 2.80 4.81 -0.10
C LEU A 142 3.60 5.29 -1.30
N TRP A 143 3.05 5.10 -2.49
CA TRP A 143 3.50 5.75 -3.71
C TRP A 143 2.30 6.47 -4.32
N HIS A 144 2.38 7.78 -4.51
CA HIS A 144 1.27 8.60 -5.00
C HIS A 144 1.66 9.36 -6.26
N VAL A 145 0.88 9.25 -7.33
CA VAL A 145 1.05 10.00 -8.58
C VAL A 145 0.15 11.24 -8.53
N PRO A 146 0.68 12.46 -8.30
CA PRO A 146 -0.17 13.64 -8.09
C PRO A 146 -1.06 14.01 -9.28
N SER A 147 -0.61 13.69 -10.50
CA SER A 147 -1.32 14.06 -11.74
C SER A 147 -2.58 13.23 -11.98
N SER A 148 -2.60 11.97 -11.55
CA SER A 148 -3.71 11.04 -11.75
C SER A 148 -4.47 10.72 -10.45
N GLY A 149 -3.87 10.96 -9.29
CA GLY A 149 -4.40 10.55 -7.99
C GLY A 149 -4.17 9.07 -7.66
N ASP A 150 -3.55 8.31 -8.58
CA ASP A 150 -3.23 6.91 -8.36
C ASP A 150 -2.29 6.77 -7.16
N THR A 151 -2.73 5.99 -6.17
CA THR A 151 -2.02 5.76 -4.93
C THR A 151 -1.90 4.27 -4.67
N TYR A 152 -0.69 3.86 -4.31
CA TYR A 152 -0.32 2.48 -4.03
C TYR A 152 0.12 2.38 -2.58
N ILE A 153 -0.45 1.47 -1.81
CA ILE A 153 -0.07 1.22 -0.41
C ILE A 153 0.47 -0.19 -0.30
N SER A 154 1.61 -0.33 0.38
CA SER A 154 2.02 -1.58 0.98
C SER A 154 1.97 -1.46 2.50
N ALA A 155 1.01 -2.14 3.12
CA ALA A 155 0.92 -2.29 4.56
C ALA A 155 1.46 -3.65 5.01
N ARG A 156 2.39 -3.63 5.96
CA ARG A 156 2.92 -4.84 6.58
C ARG A 156 2.72 -4.78 8.09
N TYR A 157 2.17 -5.85 8.64
CA TYR A 157 1.93 -6.04 10.07
C TYR A 157 2.76 -7.22 10.55
N TRP A 158 3.46 -7.05 11.67
CA TRP A 158 4.27 -8.09 12.31
C TRP A 158 4.34 -7.91 13.81
#